data_AF-A0A497G783-F1
#
_entry.id   AF-A0A497G783-F1
#
_cell.length_a   1.000
_cell.length_b   1.000
_cell.length_c   1.000
_cell.angle_alpha   90.00
_cell.angle_beta   90.00
_cell.angle_gamma   90.00
#
_symmetry.space_group_name_H-M   'P 1'
#
loop_
_entity.id
_entity.type
_entity.pdbx_description
1 polymer ?
#
loop_
_entity_poly.entity_id
_entity_poly.type
_entity_poly.pdbx_seq_one_letter_code
_entity_poly.pdbx_strand_id
1 'polypeptide(L)'
;MIHRAVTAPVFLHVSSLFIIWIVAITISLSLNLGYQIYKNIKRKFDEAYNARKVLPKRIIHGIVYIIFLILAYDAVEIRVQGEIAILILFIVYSFLTVIAIFIFGDIVISLYKIIKKKE
;
A
#
# COMPACT_ATOMS: atom_id res chain seq x y z
N MET A 1 32.94 34.31 15.25
CA MET A 1 33.06 33.19 14.29
C MET A 1 32.73 31.81 14.89
N ILE A 2 32.21 31.72 16.14
CA ILE A 2 31.90 30.44 16.83
C ILE A 2 30.40 30.08 16.77
N HIS A 3 29.51 31.05 16.51
CA HIS A 3 28.06 30.83 16.46
C HIS A 3 27.52 30.06 15.24
N ARG A 4 28.33 29.82 14.20
CA ARG A 4 27.90 29.09 12.99
C ARG A 4 28.17 27.57 13.02
N ALA A 5 29.02 27.09 13.93
CA ALA A 5 29.42 25.68 13.98
C ALA A 5 28.45 24.80 14.77
N VAL A 6 27.74 25.37 15.76
CA VAL A 6 26.79 24.63 16.62
C VAL A 6 25.41 24.49 15.98
N THR A 7 25.06 25.38 15.05
CA THR A 7 23.72 25.39 14.41
C THR A 7 23.58 24.35 13.30
N ALA A 8 24.66 24.00 12.60
CA ALA A 8 24.65 23.00 11.53
C ALA A 8 24.22 21.58 11.98
N PRO A 9 24.76 21.00 13.07
CA PRO A 9 24.35 19.65 13.50
C PRO A 9 22.91 19.62 14.05
N VAL A 10 22.47 20.68 14.73
CA VAL A 10 21.09 20.78 15.24
C VAL A 10 20.08 20.88 14.09
N PHE A 11 20.38 21.70 13.07
CA PHE A 11 19.50 21.86 11.92
C PHE A 11 19.35 20.56 11.12
N LEU A 12 20.45 19.83 10.88
CA LEU A 12 20.41 18.52 10.21
C LEU A 12 19.60 17.48 11.00
N HIS A 13 19.67 17.51 12.33
CA HIS A 13 18.94 16.58 13.19
C HIS A 13 17.44 16.88 13.26
N VAL A 14 17.05 18.17 13.25
CA VAL A 14 15.64 18.59 13.18
C VAL A 14 15.05 18.27 11.81
N SER A 15 15.80 18.48 10.72
CA SER A 15 15.39 18.10 9.37
C SER A 15 15.22 16.59 9.21
N SER A 16 16.10 15.76 9.79
CA SER A 16 15.96 14.31 9.71
C SER A 16 14.74 13.81 10.49
N LEU A 17 14.49 14.35 11.69
CA LEU A 17 13.30 14.06 12.49
C LEU A 17 12.02 14.42 11.72
N PHE A 18 11.97 15.61 11.12
CA PHE A 18 10.81 16.04 10.32
C PHE A 18 10.52 15.09 9.16
N ILE A 19 11.55 14.66 8.41
CA ILE A 19 11.40 13.70 7.32
C ILE A 19 10.88 12.35 7.84
N ILE A 20 11.44 11.85 8.95
CA ILE A 20 10.99 10.59 9.57
C ILE A 20 9.51 10.66 9.96
N TRP A 21 9.07 11.79 10.55
CA TRP A 21 7.68 12.00 10.91
C TRP A 21 6.75 12.02 9.70
N ILE A 22 7.13 12.71 8.61
CA ILE A 22 6.36 12.70 7.36
C ILE A 22 6.23 11.27 6.85
N VAL A 23 7.32 10.52 6.76
CA VAL A 23 7.31 9.12 6.29
C VAL A 23 6.40 8.26 7.16
N ALA A 24 6.49 8.38 8.48
CA ALA A 24 5.65 7.64 9.42
C ALA A 24 4.15 7.96 9.25
N ILE A 25 3.81 9.24 9.08
CA ILE A 25 2.43 9.69 8.83
C ILE A 25 1.93 9.12 7.49
N THR A 26 2.72 9.21 6.42
CA THR A 26 2.37 8.69 5.10
C THR A 26 2.14 7.17 5.14
N ILE A 27 3.01 6.42 5.82
CA ILE A 27 2.85 4.96 5.97
C ILE A 27 1.58 4.65 6.77
N SER A 28 1.36 5.32 7.90
CA SER A 28 0.18 5.11 8.74
C SER A 28 -1.13 5.40 7.99
N LEU A 29 -1.16 6.50 7.23
CA LEU A 29 -2.31 6.86 6.41
C LEU A 29 -2.55 5.83 5.30
N SER A 30 -1.49 5.38 4.64
CA SER A 30 -1.55 4.35 3.60
C SER A 30 -2.08 3.04 4.16
N LEU A 31 -1.59 2.59 5.32
CA LEU A 31 -2.06 1.39 6.03
C LEU A 31 -3.55 1.47 6.36
N ASN A 32 -3.99 2.58 6.95
CA ASN A 32 -5.39 2.76 7.33
C ASN A 32 -6.31 2.73 6.10
N LEU A 33 -5.98 3.50 5.08
CA LEU A 33 -6.78 3.55 3.85
C LEU A 33 -6.78 2.21 3.11
N GLY A 34 -5.62 1.58 2.96
CA GLY A 34 -5.51 0.27 2.32
C GLY A 34 -6.31 -0.80 3.04
N TYR A 35 -6.29 -0.81 4.38
CA TYR A 35 -7.11 -1.72 5.18
C TYR A 35 -8.61 -1.48 4.98
N GLN A 36 -9.05 -0.21 4.98
CA GLN A 36 -10.47 0.12 4.78
C GLN A 36 -10.95 -0.26 3.38
N ILE A 37 -10.14 0.00 2.35
CA ILE A 37 -10.44 -0.39 0.96
C ILE A 37 -10.56 -1.91 0.87
N TYR A 38 -9.57 -2.65 1.40
CA TYR A 38 -9.60 -4.11 1.42
C TYR A 38 -10.85 -4.63 2.15
N LYS A 39 -11.17 -4.10 3.34
CA LYS A 39 -12.34 -4.50 4.12
C LYS A 39 -13.64 -4.27 3.35
N ASN A 40 -13.79 -3.12 2.70
CA ASN A 40 -14.97 -2.80 1.90
C ASN A 40 -15.12 -3.71 0.68
N ILE A 41 -14.02 -3.95 -0.04
CA ILE A 41 -13.97 -4.88 -1.17
C ILE A 41 -14.39 -6.28 -0.71
N LYS A 42 -13.78 -6.78 0.36
CA LYS A 42 -14.06 -8.10 0.92
C LYS A 42 -15.51 -8.25 1.34
N ARG A 43 -16.07 -7.25 2.04
CA ARG A 43 -17.48 -7.26 2.47
C ARG A 43 -18.43 -7.35 1.29
N LYS A 44 -18.27 -6.48 0.28
CA LYS A 44 -19.12 -6.50 -0.93
C LYS A 44 -19.03 -7.84 -1.66
N PHE A 45 -17.85 -8.45 -1.66
CA PHE A 45 -17.63 -9.75 -2.28
C PHE A 45 -18.31 -10.89 -1.51
N ASP A 46 -18.17 -10.91 -0.18
CA ASP A 46 -18.79 -11.91 0.68
C ASP A 46 -20.33 -11.78 0.67
N GLU A 47 -20.87 -10.57 0.50
CA GLU A 47 -22.30 -10.31 0.26
C GLU A 47 -22.77 -10.83 -1.11
N ALA A 48 -21.98 -10.61 -2.18
CA ALA A 48 -22.34 -11.03 -3.53
C ALA A 48 -22.21 -12.54 -3.79
N TYR A 49 -21.35 -13.23 -3.03
CA TYR A 49 -21.04 -14.64 -3.25
C TYR A 49 -21.19 -15.45 -1.96
N ASN A 50 -22.22 -16.30 -1.89
CA ASN A 50 -22.46 -17.23 -0.79
C ASN A 50 -21.19 -18.00 -0.36
N ALA A 51 -20.86 -17.94 0.94
CA ALA A 51 -19.58 -18.28 1.58
C ALA A 51 -18.89 -19.62 1.18
N ARG A 52 -19.63 -20.60 0.67
CA ARG A 52 -19.10 -21.95 0.35
C ARG A 52 -18.41 -22.08 -1.01
N LYS A 53 -18.66 -21.20 -1.99
CA LYS A 53 -18.05 -21.23 -3.35
C LYS A 53 -17.05 -20.09 -3.60
N VAL A 54 -16.59 -19.44 -2.53
CA VAL A 54 -15.93 -18.12 -2.57
C VAL A 54 -14.42 -18.21 -2.88
N LEU A 55 -13.77 -19.30 -2.47
CA LEU A 55 -12.30 -19.45 -2.53
C LEU A 55 -11.68 -19.28 -3.94
N PRO A 56 -12.18 -19.96 -5.00
CA PRO A 56 -11.59 -19.80 -6.35
C PRO A 56 -11.85 -18.41 -6.93
N LYS A 57 -13.05 -17.87 -6.71
CA LYS A 57 -13.42 -16.54 -7.19
C LYS A 57 -12.58 -15.44 -6.52
N ARG A 58 -12.24 -15.63 -5.25
CA ARG A 58 -11.39 -14.71 -4.46
C ARG A 58 -9.96 -14.65 -5.00
N ILE A 59 -9.40 -15.77 -5.46
CA ILE A 59 -8.08 -15.81 -6.12
C ILE A 59 -8.11 -15.06 -7.45
N ILE A 60 -9.12 -15.33 -8.30
CA ILE A 60 -9.27 -14.64 -9.59
C ILE A 60 -9.39 -13.13 -9.38
N HIS A 61 -10.20 -12.71 -8.40
CA HIS A 61 -10.37 -11.29 -8.11
C HIS A 61 -9.10 -10.63 -7.55
N GLY A 62 -8.35 -11.36 -6.72
CA GLY A 62 -7.03 -10.92 -6.26
C GLY A 62 -6.06 -10.66 -7.41
N ILE A 63 -6.02 -11.56 -8.40
CA ILE A 63 -5.21 -11.38 -9.63
C ILE A 63 -5.68 -10.15 -10.41
N VAL A 64 -6.99 -9.97 -10.59
CA VAL A 64 -7.55 -8.80 -11.27
C VAL A 64 -7.15 -7.50 -10.56
N TYR A 65 -7.18 -7.46 -9.22
CA TYR A 65 -6.74 -6.29 -8.49
C TYR A 65 -5.24 -6.02 -8.63
N ILE A 66 -4.40 -7.05 -8.67
CA ILE A 66 -2.97 -6.88 -8.93
C ILE A 66 -2.75 -6.24 -10.31
N ILE A 67 -3.48 -6.70 -11.34
CA ILE A 67 -3.42 -6.10 -12.68
C ILE A 67 -3.83 -4.63 -12.64
N PHE A 68 -4.96 -4.31 -11.99
CA PHE A 68 -5.39 -2.91 -11.84
C PHE A 68 -4.38 -2.05 -11.09
N LEU A 69 -3.72 -2.63 -10.08
CA LEU A 69 -2.70 -1.94 -9.31
C LEU A 69 -1.48 -1.57 -10.17
N ILE A 70 -1.04 -2.51 -11.02
CA ILE A 70 0.05 -2.30 -11.98
C ILE A 70 -0.37 -1.24 -13.02
N LEU A 71 -1.58 -1.31 -13.55
CA LEU A 71 -2.09 -0.30 -14.49
C LEU A 71 -2.20 1.09 -13.85
N ALA A 72 -2.63 1.17 -12.60
CA ALA A 72 -2.68 2.43 -11.86
C ALA A 72 -1.29 3.00 -11.61
N TYR A 73 -0.31 2.12 -11.32
CA TYR A 73 1.09 2.47 -11.22
C TYR A 73 1.61 3.08 -12.54
N ASP A 74 1.43 2.37 -13.67
CA ASP A 74 1.92 2.81 -14.99
C ASP A 74 1.28 4.14 -15.39
N ALA A 75 -0.02 4.28 -15.14
CA ALA A 75 -0.77 5.50 -15.45
C ALA A 75 -0.27 6.72 -14.67
N VAL A 76 0.20 6.53 -13.43
CA VAL A 76 0.77 7.61 -12.63
C VAL A 76 2.20 7.91 -13.10
N GLU A 77 3.01 6.88 -13.33
CA GLU A 77 4.41 7.05 -13.78
C GLU A 77 4.49 7.82 -15.11
N ILE A 78 3.66 7.49 -16.09
CA ILE A 78 3.64 8.16 -17.39
C ILE A 78 3.28 9.65 -17.27
N ARG A 79 2.46 10.01 -16.29
CA ARG A 79 1.79 11.32 -16.22
C ARG A 79 2.49 12.33 -15.31
N VAL A 80 3.40 11.87 -14.46
CA VAL A 80 4.06 12.72 -13.46
C VAL A 80 5.54 12.86 -13.82
N GLN A 81 5.93 14.05 -14.32
CA GLN A 81 7.31 14.40 -14.70
C GLN A 81 7.80 15.64 -13.93
N GLY A 82 9.11 15.71 -13.63
CA GLY A 82 9.75 16.84 -12.92
C GLY A 82 10.15 16.56 -11.47
N GLU A 83 10.74 17.54 -10.76
CA GLU A 83 11.29 17.32 -9.40
C GLU A 83 10.21 17.02 -8.34
N ILE A 84 9.02 17.63 -8.48
CA ILE A 84 7.86 17.35 -7.62
C ILE A 84 7.30 15.93 -7.89
N ALA A 85 7.63 15.33 -9.03
CA ALA A 85 7.16 14.00 -9.40
C ALA A 85 7.62 12.94 -8.41
N ILE A 86 8.86 13.03 -7.93
CA ILE A 86 9.47 12.03 -7.06
C ILE A 86 8.65 11.88 -5.77
N LEU A 87 8.23 13.00 -5.18
CA LEU A 87 7.44 12.97 -3.94
C LEU A 87 6.04 12.39 -4.18
N ILE A 88 5.39 12.79 -5.28
CA ILE A 88 4.06 12.27 -5.65
C ILE A 88 4.13 10.77 -5.93
N LEU A 89 5.13 10.33 -6.69
CA LEU A 89 5.39 8.92 -6.99
C LEU A 89 5.64 8.14 -5.69
N PHE A 90 6.44 8.66 -4.77
CA PHE A 90 6.67 8.01 -3.47
C PHE A 90 5.38 7.80 -2.67
N ILE A 91 4.51 8.81 -2.61
CA ILE A 91 3.22 8.71 -1.89
C ILE A 91 2.31 7.68 -2.56
N VAL A 92 2.18 7.74 -3.89
CA VAL A 92 1.36 6.80 -4.65
C VAL A 92 1.90 5.37 -4.50
N TYR A 93 3.21 5.17 -4.57
CA TYR A 93 3.83 3.86 -4.42
C TYR A 93 3.62 3.29 -3.03
N SER A 94 3.75 4.11 -1.99
CA SER A 94 3.48 3.69 -0.61
C SER A 94 2.04 3.20 -0.47
N PHE A 95 1.10 3.91 -1.08
CA PHE A 95 -0.31 3.55 -1.08
C PHE A 95 -0.60 2.25 -1.84
N LEU A 96 -0.12 2.14 -3.08
CA LEU A 96 -0.30 0.95 -3.91
C LEU A 96 0.34 -0.27 -3.25
N THR A 97 1.54 -0.13 -2.68
CA THR A 97 2.24 -1.21 -1.97
C THR A 97 1.41 -1.76 -0.82
N VAL A 98 0.83 -0.90 0.01
CA VAL A 98 -0.03 -1.34 1.11
C VAL A 98 -1.25 -2.11 0.59
N ILE A 99 -1.90 -1.61 -0.45
CA ILE A 99 -3.05 -2.30 -1.07
C ILE A 99 -2.62 -3.67 -1.59
N ALA A 100 -1.46 -3.74 -2.26
CA ALA A 100 -0.88 -4.99 -2.73
C ALA A 100 -0.69 -6.00 -1.59
N ILE A 101 -0.12 -5.56 -0.45
CA ILE A 101 0.11 -6.42 0.72
C ILE A 101 -1.20 -7.03 1.22
N PHE A 102 -2.27 -6.25 1.33
CA PHE A 102 -3.56 -6.79 1.77
C PHE A 102 -4.15 -7.79 0.78
N ILE A 103 -4.06 -7.52 -0.52
CA ILE A 103 -4.53 -8.44 -1.56
C ILE A 103 -3.72 -9.74 -1.55
N PHE A 104 -2.39 -9.64 -1.54
CA PHE A 104 -1.51 -10.80 -1.48
C PHE A 104 -1.74 -11.61 -0.21
N GLY A 105 -1.85 -10.96 0.95
CA GLY A 105 -2.18 -11.63 2.21
C GLY A 105 -3.49 -12.40 2.12
N ASP A 106 -4.52 -11.84 1.50
CA ASP A 106 -5.81 -12.52 1.32
C ASP A 106 -5.72 -13.74 0.40
N ILE A 107 -4.96 -13.64 -0.70
CA ILE A 107 -4.69 -14.74 -1.63
C ILE A 107 -3.93 -15.86 -0.91
N VAL A 108 -2.87 -15.53 -0.19
CA VAL A 108 -2.04 -16.49 0.56
C VAL A 108 -2.86 -17.22 1.60
N ILE A 109 -3.66 -16.49 2.40
CA ILE A 109 -4.55 -17.11 3.41
C ILE A 109 -5.59 -18.01 2.74
N SER A 110 -6.14 -17.59 1.60
CA SER A 110 -7.11 -18.37 0.84
C SER A 110 -6.50 -19.67 0.28
N LEU A 111 -5.31 -19.59 -0.30
CA LEU A 111 -4.56 -20.75 -0.81
C LEU A 111 -4.20 -21.72 0.32
N TYR A 112 -3.71 -21.20 1.44
CA TYR A 112 -3.38 -22.01 2.62
C TYR A 112 -4.59 -22.81 3.11
N LYS A 113 -5.77 -22.19 3.15
CA LYS A 113 -7.02 -22.88 3.51
C LYS A 113 -7.41 -23.98 2.53
N ILE A 114 -7.14 -23.81 1.23
CA ILE A 114 -7.43 -24.84 0.21
C ILE A 114 -6.48 -26.03 0.39
N ILE A 115 -5.19 -25.77 0.61
CA ILE A 115 -4.17 -26.81 0.80
C ILE A 115 -4.46 -27.60 2.07
N LYS A 116 -4.68 -26.92 3.20
CA LYS A 116 -4.92 -27.58 4.49
C LYS A 116 -6.26 -28.32 4.58
N LYS A 117 -7.26 -27.95 3.78
CA LYS A 117 -8.55 -28.67 3.71
C LYS A 117 -8.47 -29.96 2.89
N LYS A 118 -7.38 -30.19 2.16
CA LYS A 118 -7.13 -31.43 1.42
C LYS A 118 -6.41 -32.50 2.25
N GLU A 119 -5.87 -32.15 3.42
CA GLU A 119 -5.45 -33.10 4.47
C GLU A 119 -6.65 -33.46 5.36
#